data_AF-A0A4P6HNN6-F1
#
_entry.id   AF-A0A4P6HNN6-F1
#
_cell.length_a   1.000
_cell.length_b   1.000
_cell.length_c   1.000
_cell.angle_alpha   90.00
_cell.angle_beta   90.00
_cell.angle_gamma   90.00
#
_symmetry.space_group_name_H-M   'P 1'
#
loop_
_entity.id
_entity.type
_entity.pdbx_description
1 polymer ?
#
loop_
_entity_poly.entity_id
_entity_poly.type
_entity_poly.pdbx_seq_one_letter_code
_entity_poly.pdbx_strand_id
1 'polypeptide(L)' 'MILPELPAMTPGQLALFLGLMALPILPNFIAIWHSFYRVFPTHTEKMFWFLLAIFVPVLGGIAYLIWGRKRGHKPS' A
#
# COMPACT_ATOMS: atom_id res chain seq x y z
N MET A 1 1.45 17.20 18.58
CA MET A 1 2.39 16.47 17.72
C MET A 1 2.79 17.44 16.62
N ILE A 2 3.95 18.05 16.74
CA ILE A 2 4.49 18.92 15.69
C ILE A 2 5.02 17.93 14.63
N LEU A 3 4.47 17.98 13.42
CA LEU A 3 5.08 17.25 12.30
C LEU A 3 6.52 17.78 12.17
N PRO A 4 7.56 16.94 12.24
CA PRO A 4 8.92 17.42 12.02
C PRO A 4 8.97 18.07 10.62
N GLU A 5 9.64 19.21 10.53
CA GLU A 5 9.89 19.87 9.25
C GLU A 5 10.48 18.84 8.28
N LEU A 6 9.80 18.63 7.16
CA LEU A 6 10.29 17.70 6.15
C LEU A 6 11.61 18.26 5.59
N PRO A 7 12.65 17.43 5.43
CA PRO A 7 13.90 17.89 4.84
C PRO A 7 13.64 18.45 3.44
N ALA A 8 14.33 19.53 3.07
CA ALA A 8 14.25 20.08 1.73
C ALA A 8 14.69 19.02 0.70
N MET A 9 13.77 18.61 -0.18
CA MET A 9 14.04 17.65 -1.24
C MET A 9 14.19 18.38 -2.57
N THR A 10 15.22 18.01 -3.34
CA THR A 10 15.28 18.37 -4.75
C THR A 10 14.12 17.73 -5.52
N PRO A 11 13.69 18.27 -6.67
CA PRO A 11 12.63 17.65 -7.48
C PRO A 11 12.90 16.19 -7.84
N GLY A 12 14.17 15.82 -8.08
CA GLY A 12 14.57 14.43 -8.36
C GLY A 12 14.40 13.50 -7.16
N GLN A 13 14.74 13.95 -5.95
CA GLN A 13 14.54 13.18 -4.72
C GLN A 13 13.05 12.99 -4.42
N LEU A 14 12.25 14.04 -4.63
CA LEU A 14 10.80 13.94 -4.47
C LEU A 14 10.20 12.93 -5.45
N ALA A 15 10.61 12.96 -6.72
CA ALA A 15 10.15 12.01 -7.73
C ALA A 15 10.52 10.57 -7.36
N LEU A 16 11.76 10.33 -6.91
CA LEU A 16 12.20 9.01 -6.44
C LEU A 16 11.39 8.53 -5.23
N PHE A 17 11.17 9.39 -4.23
CA PHE A 17 10.39 9.06 -3.04
C PHE A 17 8.95 8.66 -3.40
N LEU A 18 8.28 9.46 -4.24
CA LEU A 18 6.93 9.16 -4.71
C LEU A 18 6.88 7.89 -5.55
N GLY A 19 7.87 7.66 -6.42
CA GLY A 19 7.98 6.44 -7.22
C GLY A 19 8.12 5.18 -6.37
N LEU A 20 8.96 5.23 -5.33
CA LEU A 20 9.14 4.11 -4.40
C LEU A 20 7.88 3.82 -3.58
N MET A 21 7.14 4.86 -3.18
CA MET A 21 5.85 4.68 -2.49
C MET A 21 4.75 4.15 -3.43
N ALA A 22 4.76 4.55 -4.70
CA ALA A 22 3.81 4.06 -5.68
C ALA A 22 4.04 2.58 -6.03
N LEU A 23 5.28 2.09 -5.99
CA LEU A 23 5.66 0.72 -6.37
C LEU A 23 4.80 -0.37 -5.69
N PRO A 24 4.60 -0.38 -4.36
CA PRO A 24 3.71 -1.35 -3.72
C PRO A 24 2.20 -1.05 -3.90
N ILE A 25 1.82 0.19 -4.20
CA ILE A 25 0.41 0.60 -4.33
C ILE A 25 -0.15 0.25 -5.71
N LEU A 26 0.63 0.51 -6.75
CA LEU A 26 0.21 0.40 -8.15
C LEU A 26 -0.28 -1.02 -8.53
N PRO A 27 0.38 -2.12 -8.16
CA PRO A 27 -0.10 -3.47 -8.49
C PRO A 27 -1.49 -3.75 -7.91
N ASN A 28 -1.77 -3.31 -6.68
CA ASN A 28 -3.07 -3.48 -6.03
C ASN A 28 -4.15 -2.66 -6.74
N PHE A 29 -3.84 -1.40 -7.08
CA PHE A 29 -4.72 -0.55 -7.86
C PHE A 29 -5.03 -1.15 -9.24
N ILE A 30 -4.00 -1.61 -9.96
CA ILE A 30 -4.14 -2.23 -11.28
C ILE A 30 -4.98 -3.50 -11.18
N ALA A 31 -4.78 -4.35 -10.17
CA ALA A 31 -5.57 -5.56 -9.97
C ALA A 31 -7.06 -5.25 -9.75
N ILE A 32 -7.35 -4.28 -8.88
CA ILE A 32 -8.72 -3.80 -8.62
C ILE A 32 -9.35 -3.25 -9.91
N TRP A 33 -8.66 -2.32 -10.56
CA TRP A 33 -9.10 -1.72 -11.82
C TRP A 33 -9.39 -2.79 -12.88
N HIS A 34 -8.41 -3.67 -13.13
CA HIS A 34 -8.49 -4.70 -14.15
C HIS A 34 -9.62 -5.70 -13.89
N SER A 35 -9.92 -5.99 -12.63
CA SER A 35 -11.04 -6.87 -12.26
C SER A 35 -12.39 -6.36 -12.78
N PHE A 36 -12.58 -5.05 -12.92
CA PHE A 36 -13.82 -4.46 -13.44
C PHE A 36 -13.99 -4.70 -14.95
N TYR A 37 -12.89 -4.86 -15.69
CA TYR A 37 -12.89 -5.02 -17.15
C TYR A 37 -12.65 -6.45 -17.62
N ARG A 38 -12.57 -7.41 -16.69
CA ARG A 38 -12.36 -8.82 -17.01
C ARG A 38 -13.58 -9.68 -16.71
N VAL A 39 -13.80 -10.64 -17.61
CA VAL A 39 -14.73 -11.75 -17.44
C VAL A 39 -13.97 -12.87 -16.75
N PHE A 40 -14.53 -13.38 -15.66
CA PHE A 40 -14.02 -14.53 -14.93
C PHE A 40 -14.95 -15.72 -15.18
N PRO A 41 -14.44 -16.96 -15.08
CA PRO A 41 -15.27 -18.17 -15.18
C PRO A 41 -16.46 -18.18 -14.21
N THR A 42 -16.29 -17.62 -13.01
CA THR A 42 -17.36 -17.44 -12.03
C THR A 42 -17.28 -16.10 -11.31
N HIS A 43 -18.42 -15.64 -10.78
CA HIS A 43 -18.46 -14.43 -9.95
C HIS A 43 -17.64 -14.58 -8.67
N THR A 44 -17.65 -15.77 -8.07
CA THR A 44 -16.87 -16.09 -6.86
C THR A 44 -15.38 -15.95 -7.09
N GLU A 45 -14.87 -16.42 -8.23
CA GLU A 45 -13.45 -16.30 -8.58
C GLU A 45 -13.03 -14.84 -8.73
N LYS A 46 -13.84 -14.02 -9.42
CA LYS A 46 -13.60 -12.57 -9.50
C LYS A 46 -13.53 -11.95 -8.12
N MET A 47 -14.48 -12.28 -7.25
CA MET A 47 -14.55 -11.74 -5.90
C MET A 47 -13.33 -12.16 -5.06
N PHE A 48 -12.87 -13.40 -5.18
CA PHE A 48 -11.68 -13.88 -4.48
C PHE A 48 -10.45 -13.03 -4.81
N TRP A 49 -10.14 -12.84 -6.09
CA TRP A 49 -8.98 -12.04 -6.51
C TRP A 49 -9.13 -10.56 -6.15
N PHE A 50 -10.33 -10.00 -6.28
CA PHE A 50 -10.62 -8.63 -5.90
C PHE A 50 -10.39 -8.39 -4.40
N LEU A 51 -10.92 -9.28 -3.56
CA LEU A 51 -10.75 -9.20 -2.10
C LEU A 51 -9.30 -9.42 -1.69
N LEU A 52 -8.57 -10.32 -2.37
CA LEU A 52 -7.15 -10.55 -2.12
C LEU A 52 -6.33 -9.25 -2.33
N ALA A 53 -6.58 -8.55 -3.44
CA ALA A 53 -5.90 -7.29 -3.77
C ALA A 53 -6.18 -6.16 -2.76
N ILE A 54 -7.32 -6.20 -2.06
CA ILE A 54 -7.68 -5.21 -1.04
C ILE A 54 -7.16 -5.61 0.33
N PHE A 55 -7.42 -6.84 0.75
CA PHE A 55 -7.23 -7.25 2.15
C PHE A 55 -5.81 -7.67 2.49
N VAL A 56 -5.02 -8.20 1.55
CA VAL A 56 -3.63 -8.58 1.85
C VAL A 56 -2.79 -7.37 2.35
N PRO A 57 -2.82 -6.20 1.69
CA PRO A 57 -2.16 -5.00 2.21
C PRO A 57 -2.70 -4.55 3.57
N VAL A 58 -4.02 -4.61 3.77
CA VAL A 58 -4.67 -4.24 5.04
C VAL A 58 -4.21 -5.13 6.18
N LEU A 59 -4.12 -6.45 5.96
CA LEU A 59 -3.61 -7.40 6.93
C LEU A 59 -2.15 -7.09 7.31
N GLY A 60 -1.32 -6.70 6.34
CA GLY A 60 0.05 -6.23 6.61
C GLY A 60 0.07 -4.99 7.52
N GLY A 61 -0.81 -4.02 7.25
CA GLY A 61 -0.97 -2.83 8.08
C GLY A 61 -1.43 -3.18 9.51
N ILE A 62 -2.43 -4.04 9.65
CA ILE A 62 -2.92 -4.52 10.95
C ILE A 62 -1.80 -5.25 11.71
N ALA A 63 -1.04 -6.11 11.04
CA ALA A 63 0.07 -6.82 11.66
C ALA A 63 1.14 -5.86 12.20
N TYR A 64 1.48 -4.82 11.44
CA TYR A 64 2.36 -3.76 11.93
C TYR A 64 1.74 -3.03 13.14
N LEU A 65 0.46 -2.66 13.08
CA LEU A 65 -0.19 -1.93 14.17
C LEU A 65 -0.34 -2.76 15.45
N ILE A 66 -0.43 -4.09 15.40
CA ILE A 66 -0.56 -4.91 16.61
C ILE A 66 0.82 -5.27 17.18
N TRP A 67 1.73 -5.73 16.31
CA TRP A 67 3.03 -6.27 16.73
C TRP A 67 4.21 -5.35 16.39
N GLY A 68 4.25 -4.82 15.18
CA GLY A 68 5.37 -4.00 14.68
C GLY A 68 5.57 -2.70 15.48
N ARG A 69 4.50 -1.95 15.73
CA ARG A 69 4.56 -0.65 16.44
C ARG A 69 5.18 -0.74 17.83
N LYS A 70 5.07 -1.90 18.49
CA LYS A 70 5.58 -2.11 19.86
C LYS A 70 7.09 -2.34 19.88
N ARG A 71 7.70 -2.62 18.72
CA ARG A 71 9.14 -2.86 18.57
C ARG A 71 9.92 -1.58 18.23
N GLY A 72 9.22 -0.55 17.72
CA GLY A 72 9.82 0.74 17.40
C GLY A 72 9.99 1.62 18.64
N HIS A 73 11.09 2.36 18.69
CA HIS A 73 11.32 3.41 19.69
C HIS A 73 11.42 4.76 18.98
N LYS A 74 11.04 5.84 19.65
CA LYS A 74 11.27 7.18 19.12
C LYS A 74 12.79 7.44 19.10
N PRO A 75 13.33 8.07 18.05
CA PRO A 75 14.71 8.58 18.10
C PRO A 75 14.85 9.55 19.28
N SER A 76 15.89 9.36 20.10
CA SER A 76 16.28 10.24 21.21
C SER A 76 16.84 11.57 20.74
#